data_AF-A0A958SFS7-F1
#
_entry.id   AF-A0A958SFS7-F1
#
_cell.length_a   1.000
_cell.length_b   1.000
_cell.length_c   1.000
_cell.angle_alpha   90.00
_cell.angle_beta   90.00
_cell.angle_gamma   90.00
#
_symmetry.space_group_name_H-M   'P 1'
#
loop_
_entity.id
_entity.type
_entity.pdbx_description
1 polymer ?
#
loop_
_entity_poly.entity_id
_entity_poly.type
_entity_poly.pdbx_seq_one_letter_code
_entity_poly.pdbx_strand_id
1 'polypeptide(L)'
;MDRTVRLAVAEFAQAVPRAGDFQTGAFEACLNLGDQIHKEVQNQNSSDAAYRSEFPLKSSFYAPGYRFVVSGRADGIFRYENTATIEEIKTTFSLKRLLKEIESTDQHPYKLQLFTYCYLFQKYAGMKPLARLLVVSSRTGEKQEIELPYDKEAYEKWLEAKLPALVDEQKRIEKRLARRKRVSKELRFPFENMREGQADLMDYVSARLDKGSQTLIQAPTGYGKTIAILFPALKEALARGAQLIYVTPKNSQFSVVVDAVKALKEAGAAPKTLVLSAKSKSCIAEDELNCDPGVCQYSRRFYEKLDGTSAGEKISRAKVLDAAKLRTLGKKNELCPYGLSLESVENADLIVCDYNYVFSPQANLLARLTQVKRKRRPNLIVDEAHNLYQRSNQHYSPELSTASLRAVLEKIQEYPAALREGIEDLIVRLEQFIGSHAPRDLNHPEVSVDMEALERLHDETTRWFVRAMQNEAVDTRPIFELFALVDAFFRINDSEMEGLCKYYAQDRDSHALRVECLDSSALLAQVYDEFHASVLFSATVKPFEFFKRVNGLAENADNREFES
;
A
#
# COMPACT_ATOMS: atom_id res chain seq x y z
N MET A 1 31.81 14.85 -10.99
CA MET A 1 30.88 15.15 -9.88
C MET A 1 30.10 13.88 -9.57
N ASP A 2 30.16 13.40 -8.34
CA ASP A 2 29.42 12.21 -7.93
C ASP A 2 27.92 12.48 -7.84
N ARG A 3 27.10 11.52 -8.29
CA ARG A 3 25.65 11.64 -8.24
C ARG A 3 25.17 11.45 -6.81
N THR A 4 24.43 12.42 -6.27
CA THR A 4 23.92 12.33 -4.90
C THR A 4 22.60 11.57 -4.83
N VAL A 5 22.58 10.49 -4.04
CA VAL A 5 21.39 9.73 -3.67
C VAL A 5 21.10 9.99 -2.19
N ARG A 6 19.85 10.28 -1.83
CA ARG A 6 19.45 10.51 -0.43
C ARG A 6 18.58 9.35 0.02
N LEU A 7 18.93 8.72 1.14
CA LEU A 7 18.25 7.55 1.69
C LEU A 7 17.87 7.81 3.15
N ALA A 8 16.68 7.38 3.54
CA ALA A 8 16.34 7.26 4.95
C ALA A 8 17.16 6.13 5.59
N VAL A 9 17.42 6.18 6.91
CA VAL A 9 18.12 5.08 7.60
C VAL A 9 17.38 3.75 7.45
N ALA A 10 16.05 3.73 7.54
CA ALA A 10 15.26 2.51 7.33
C ALA A 10 15.37 1.93 5.90
N GLU A 11 15.46 2.79 4.87
CA GLU A 11 15.70 2.37 3.48
C GLU A 11 17.13 1.82 3.30
N PHE A 12 18.10 2.41 4.00
CA PHE A 12 19.49 1.99 3.97
C PHE A 12 19.72 0.67 4.72
N ALA A 13 19.06 0.47 5.86
CA ALA A 13 19.21 -0.65 6.78
C ALA A 13 18.51 -1.95 6.34
N GLN A 14 18.61 -2.28 5.05
CA GLN A 14 18.08 -3.52 4.47
C GLN A 14 19.21 -4.53 4.27
N ALA A 15 18.92 -5.81 4.54
CA ALA A 15 19.83 -6.93 4.35
C ALA A 15 20.40 -6.99 2.92
N VAL A 16 21.64 -7.47 2.79
CA VAL A 16 22.30 -7.70 1.50
C VAL A 16 22.96 -9.08 1.52
N PRO A 17 22.44 -10.06 0.74
CA PRO A 17 21.27 -9.98 -0.15
C PRO A 17 19.94 -9.78 0.61
N ARG A 18 18.87 -9.40 -0.10
CA ARG A 18 17.54 -9.24 0.52
C ARG A 18 17.07 -10.58 1.09
N ALA A 19 16.44 -10.54 2.26
CA ALA A 19 15.93 -11.71 2.94
C ALA A 19 14.64 -11.35 3.69
N GLY A 20 13.79 -12.36 3.90
CA GLY A 20 12.57 -12.25 4.69
C GLY A 20 11.33 -12.75 3.97
N ASP A 21 10.25 -12.81 4.73
CA ASP A 21 8.94 -13.22 4.24
C ASP A 21 8.26 -12.09 3.46
N PHE A 22 7.34 -12.45 2.58
CA PHE A 22 6.42 -11.51 1.96
C PHE A 22 5.17 -11.36 2.83
N GLN A 23 4.96 -10.15 3.36
CA GLN A 23 3.80 -9.83 4.18
C GLN A 23 2.82 -8.97 3.40
N THR A 24 1.57 -9.43 3.25
CA THR A 24 0.49 -8.59 2.69
C THR A 24 -0.12 -7.77 3.81
N GLY A 25 -0.02 -6.43 3.74
CA GLY A 25 -0.83 -5.33 4.31
C GLY A 25 -1.73 -5.45 5.57
N ALA A 26 -2.02 -6.62 6.12
CA ALA A 26 -2.81 -6.82 7.34
C ALA A 26 -2.14 -6.24 8.60
N PHE A 27 -0.91 -5.72 8.48
CA PHE A 27 -0.20 -4.99 9.51
C PHE A 27 -0.55 -3.49 9.57
N GLU A 28 -1.38 -2.96 8.66
CA GLU A 28 -1.68 -1.51 8.63
C GLU A 28 -2.58 -1.06 9.78
N ALA A 29 -3.40 -1.95 10.37
CA ALA A 29 -4.08 -1.69 11.64
C ALA A 29 -3.11 -1.42 12.81
N CYS A 30 -1.84 -1.81 12.65
CA CYS A 30 -0.80 -1.69 13.68
C CYS A 30 -0.07 -0.34 13.66
N LEU A 31 -0.19 0.46 12.60
CA LEU A 31 0.59 1.69 12.43
C LEU A 31 0.21 2.78 13.45
N ASN A 32 -1.08 2.99 13.68
CA ASN A 32 -1.55 3.99 14.66
C ASN A 32 -1.18 3.60 16.10
N LEU A 33 -1.30 2.31 16.44
CA LEU A 33 -0.93 1.78 17.75
C LEU A 33 0.58 1.83 17.98
N GLY A 34 1.39 1.59 16.94
CA GLY A 34 2.85 1.71 16.99
C GLY A 34 3.31 3.13 17.32
N ASP A 35 2.77 4.14 16.64
CA ASP A 35 3.12 5.55 16.85
C ASP A 35 2.75 6.05 18.26
N GLN A 36 1.60 5.61 18.79
CA GLN A 36 1.19 5.90 20.17
C GLN A 36 2.15 5.28 21.18
N ILE A 37 2.49 4.00 21.01
CA ILE A 37 3.44 3.29 21.88
C ILE A 37 4.83 3.94 21.85
N HIS A 38 5.31 4.37 20.68
CA HIS A 38 6.57 5.12 20.58
C HIS A 38 6.52 6.39 21.42
N LYS A 39 5.46 7.19 21.30
CA LYS A 39 5.29 8.43 22.08
C LYS A 39 5.22 8.15 23.59
N GLU A 40 4.49 7.12 24.00
CA GLU A 40 4.39 6.74 25.42
C GLU A 40 5.75 6.37 26.01
N VAL A 41 6.52 5.54 25.31
CA VAL A 41 7.88 5.18 25.73
C VAL A 41 8.78 6.40 25.77
N GLN A 42 8.76 7.24 24.75
CA GLN A 42 9.56 8.47 24.69
C GLN A 42 9.19 9.44 25.83
N ASN A 43 7.91 9.57 26.16
CA ASN A 43 7.43 10.39 27.27
C ASN A 43 7.89 9.84 28.63
N GLN A 44 7.84 8.52 28.82
CA GLN A 44 8.36 7.86 30.03
C GLN A 44 9.87 8.11 30.18
N ASN A 45 10.64 7.94 29.11
CA ASN A 45 12.09 8.14 29.09
C ASN A 45 12.49 9.61 29.26
N SER A 46 11.61 10.57 28.93
CA SER A 46 11.86 12.01 29.09
C SER A 46 12.01 12.47 30.54
N SER A 47 11.70 11.60 31.50
CA SER A 47 12.03 11.84 32.91
C SER A 47 13.53 11.81 33.20
N ASP A 48 14.34 11.15 32.36
CA ASP A 48 15.80 11.17 32.42
C ASP A 48 16.33 12.41 31.69
N ALA A 49 17.08 13.27 32.41
CA ALA A 49 17.69 14.47 31.84
C ALA A 49 18.69 14.18 30.71
N ALA A 50 19.30 12.98 30.70
CA ALA A 50 20.23 12.51 29.68
C ALA A 50 19.52 12.02 28.40
N TYR A 51 18.20 11.84 28.43
CA TYR A 51 17.42 11.35 27.30
C TYR A 51 17.05 12.46 26.32
N ARG A 52 17.13 12.15 25.03
CA ARG A 52 16.58 12.94 23.93
C ARG A 52 15.90 12.00 22.94
N SER A 53 14.61 12.24 22.68
CA SER A 53 13.88 11.54 21.63
C SER A 53 14.15 12.13 20.24
N GLU A 54 13.86 11.37 19.19
CA GLU A 54 13.86 11.83 17.79
C GLU A 54 15.18 12.47 17.34
N PHE A 55 16.31 11.92 17.79
CA PHE A 55 17.62 12.54 17.62
C PHE A 55 18.11 12.45 16.16
N PRO A 56 18.28 13.57 15.43
CA PRO A 56 18.60 13.55 14.02
C PRO A 56 20.06 13.17 13.77
N LEU A 57 20.28 12.19 12.90
CA LEU A 57 21.61 11.72 12.48
C LEU A 57 21.73 11.71 10.96
N LYS A 58 22.92 12.06 10.46
CA LYS A 58 23.20 12.14 9.03
C LYS A 58 24.68 11.94 8.71
N SER A 59 24.97 11.21 7.64
CA SER A 59 26.32 11.08 7.06
C SER A 59 26.27 10.93 5.55
N SER A 60 27.42 11.06 4.90
CA SER A 60 27.62 10.71 3.50
C SER A 60 28.59 9.53 3.38
N PHE A 61 28.22 8.58 2.53
CA PHE A 61 29.03 7.45 2.10
C PHE A 61 29.34 7.58 0.61
N TYR A 62 30.53 7.17 0.20
CA TYR A 62 31.01 7.34 -1.18
C TYR A 62 31.27 5.98 -1.81
N ALA A 63 30.82 5.83 -3.04
CA ALA A 63 31.07 4.67 -3.88
C ALA A 63 31.33 5.15 -5.32
N PRO A 64 31.91 4.34 -6.22
CA PRO A 64 32.27 4.79 -7.56
C PRO A 64 31.12 5.50 -8.31
N GLY A 65 31.25 6.82 -8.51
CA GLY A 65 30.28 7.66 -9.21
C GLY A 65 29.06 8.11 -8.39
N TYR A 66 28.96 7.73 -7.12
CA TYR A 66 27.80 7.99 -6.27
C TYR A 66 28.18 8.47 -4.86
N ARG A 67 27.40 9.43 -4.36
CA ARG A 67 27.41 9.88 -2.97
C ARG A 67 26.07 9.53 -2.33
N PHE A 68 26.05 8.60 -1.40
CA PHE A 68 24.87 8.23 -0.62
C PHE A 68 24.79 9.06 0.65
N VAL A 69 23.81 9.96 0.73
CA VAL A 69 23.50 10.73 1.93
C VAL A 69 22.44 9.98 2.72
N VAL A 70 22.83 9.40 3.84
CA VAL A 70 21.94 8.64 4.71
C VAL A 70 21.57 9.51 5.90
N SER A 71 20.27 9.62 6.19
CA SER A 71 19.77 10.42 7.30
C SER A 71 18.51 9.82 7.93
N GLY A 72 18.35 9.98 9.23
CA GLY A 72 17.19 9.50 9.98
C GLY A 72 17.13 10.14 11.36
N ARG A 73 16.15 9.74 12.16
CA ARG A 73 16.01 10.12 13.56
C ARG A 73 16.05 8.83 14.38
N ALA A 74 17.01 8.73 15.29
CA ALA A 74 16.99 7.64 16.27
C ALA A 74 15.84 7.90 17.25
N ASP A 75 15.08 6.87 17.60
CA ASP A 75 13.90 7.01 18.47
C ASP A 75 14.28 7.60 19.83
N GLY A 76 15.46 7.21 20.37
CA GLY A 76 16.01 7.74 21.61
C GLY A 76 17.54 7.72 21.68
N ILE A 77 18.11 8.68 22.40
CA ILE A 77 19.50 8.64 22.84
C ILE A 77 19.60 9.00 24.32
N PHE A 78 20.32 8.19 25.08
CA PHE A 78 20.75 8.50 26.44
C PHE A 78 22.21 8.91 26.38
N ARG A 79 22.54 10.13 26.83
CA ARG A 79 23.92 10.64 26.80
C ARG A 79 24.38 11.07 28.18
N TYR A 80 25.25 10.26 28.77
CA TYR A 80 25.96 10.55 30.02
C TYR A 80 27.39 11.02 29.69
N GLU A 81 28.18 11.41 30.71
CA GLU A 81 29.51 12.00 30.51
C GLU A 81 30.46 11.13 29.69
N ASN A 82 30.49 9.82 29.98
CA ASN A 82 31.44 8.87 29.37
C ASN A 82 30.77 7.76 28.55
N THR A 83 29.45 7.75 28.49
CA THR A 83 28.68 6.70 27.80
C THR A 83 27.51 7.30 27.05
N ALA A 84 27.18 6.67 25.92
CA ALA A 84 25.99 6.98 25.16
C ALA A 84 25.29 5.68 24.77
N THR A 85 23.96 5.66 24.86
CA THR A 85 23.14 4.55 24.40
C THR A 85 22.20 5.06 23.31
N ILE A 86 22.25 4.45 22.14
CA ILE A 86 21.26 4.65 21.09
C ILE A 86 20.16 3.62 21.28
N GLU A 87 18.92 4.09 21.29
CA GLU A 87 17.73 3.27 21.44
C GLU A 87 16.87 3.35 20.16
N GLU A 88 16.50 2.18 19.66
CA GLU A 88 15.50 2.03 18.61
C GLU A 88 14.30 1.29 19.20
N ILE A 89 13.10 1.81 18.99
CA ILE A 89 11.84 1.24 19.47
C ILE A 89 11.20 0.48 18.31
N LYS A 90 10.73 -0.74 18.56
CA LYS A 90 9.98 -1.54 17.58
C LYS A 90 8.75 -2.13 18.21
N THR A 91 7.61 -1.84 17.61
CA THR A 91 6.34 -2.43 18.02
C THR A 91 6.07 -3.71 17.25
N THR A 92 5.63 -4.76 17.94
CA THR A 92 5.23 -6.03 17.32
C THR A 92 3.98 -6.60 17.96
N PHE A 93 3.17 -7.31 17.18
CA PHE A 93 2.13 -8.13 17.76
C PHE A 93 2.69 -9.34 18.48
N SER A 94 3.83 -9.92 18.08
CA SER A 94 4.38 -11.13 18.72
C SER A 94 5.83 -10.91 19.09
N LEU A 95 6.07 -10.69 20.39
CA LEU A 95 7.42 -10.59 20.97
C LEU A 95 8.23 -11.83 20.63
N LYS A 96 7.75 -13.02 21.01
CA LYS A 96 8.45 -14.29 20.77
C LYS A 96 8.85 -14.50 19.30
N ARG A 97 7.94 -14.20 18.36
CA ARG A 97 8.21 -14.35 16.92
C ARG A 97 9.27 -13.35 16.46
N LEU A 98 9.10 -12.06 16.77
CA LEU A 98 10.04 -11.02 16.33
C LEU A 98 11.42 -11.22 16.96
N LEU A 99 11.50 -11.60 18.24
CA LEU A 99 12.77 -11.93 18.90
C LEU A 99 13.48 -13.07 18.19
N LYS A 100 12.76 -14.15 17.86
CA LYS A 100 13.32 -15.27 17.09
C LYS A 100 13.79 -14.85 15.69
N GLU A 101 13.06 -13.97 15.01
CA GLU A 101 13.45 -13.42 13.70
C GLU A 101 14.72 -12.56 13.82
N ILE A 102 14.79 -11.69 14.82
CA ILE A 102 15.97 -10.86 15.14
C ILE A 102 17.17 -11.75 15.46
N GLU A 103 17.01 -12.80 16.26
CA GLU A 103 18.09 -13.74 16.62
C GLU A 103 18.55 -14.58 15.42
N SER A 104 17.66 -14.93 14.50
CA SER A 104 17.96 -15.82 13.38
C SER A 104 18.99 -15.27 12.38
N THR A 105 19.21 -13.96 12.36
CA THR A 105 20.15 -13.31 11.43
C THR A 105 20.78 -12.05 12.03
N ASP A 106 22.07 -11.84 11.77
CA ASP A 106 22.76 -10.59 12.13
C ASP A 106 22.39 -9.42 11.22
N GLN A 107 21.85 -9.72 10.03
CA GLN A 107 21.40 -8.72 9.07
C GLN A 107 19.90 -8.39 9.20
N HIS A 108 19.27 -8.69 10.34
CA HIS A 108 17.89 -8.29 10.56
C HIS A 108 17.74 -6.76 10.36
N PRO A 109 16.74 -6.25 9.61
CA PRO A 109 16.62 -4.82 9.31
C PRO A 109 16.64 -3.92 10.56
N TYR A 110 16.02 -4.36 11.66
CA TYR A 110 16.02 -3.61 12.92
C TYR A 110 17.40 -3.55 13.59
N LYS A 111 18.21 -4.62 13.52
CA LYS A 111 19.61 -4.59 13.97
C LYS A 111 20.42 -3.62 13.11
N LEU A 112 20.31 -3.73 11.80
CA LEU A 112 21.02 -2.86 10.85
C LEU A 112 20.61 -1.39 11.01
N GLN A 113 19.35 -1.10 11.31
CA GLN A 113 18.84 0.25 11.56
C GLN A 113 19.50 0.84 12.79
N LEU A 114 19.44 0.12 13.91
CA LEU A 114 20.08 0.54 15.15
C LEU A 114 21.61 0.70 14.99
N PHE A 115 22.29 -0.28 14.38
CA PHE A 115 23.73 -0.20 14.12
C PHE A 115 24.10 0.94 13.18
N THR A 116 23.23 1.28 12.22
CA THR A 116 23.42 2.47 11.39
C THR A 116 23.37 3.73 12.25
N TYR A 117 22.39 3.88 13.15
CA TYR A 117 22.37 5.02 14.06
C TYR A 117 23.59 5.05 14.98
N CYS A 118 24.03 3.91 15.53
CA CYS A 118 25.26 3.81 16.30
C CYS A 118 26.49 4.28 15.52
N TYR A 119 26.64 3.84 14.27
CA TYR A 119 27.75 4.23 13.40
C TYR A 119 27.73 5.73 13.06
N LEU A 120 26.54 6.26 12.72
CA LEU A 120 26.36 7.69 12.47
C LEU A 120 26.66 8.52 13.71
N PHE A 121 26.19 8.09 14.88
CA PHE A 121 26.46 8.75 16.16
C PHE A 121 27.94 8.70 16.50
N GLN A 122 28.60 7.55 16.37
CA GLN A 122 30.02 7.41 16.65
C GLN A 122 30.86 8.34 15.76
N LYS A 123 30.49 8.52 14.50
CA LYS A 123 31.14 9.49 13.60
C LYS A 123 30.86 10.95 13.98
N TYR A 124 29.66 11.23 14.50
CA TYR A 124 29.25 12.57 14.93
C TYR A 124 29.89 13.00 16.26
N ALA A 125 29.90 12.10 17.25
CA ALA A 125 30.31 12.39 18.64
C ALA A 125 31.73 11.91 18.98
N GLY A 126 32.36 11.09 18.14
CA GLY A 126 33.69 10.50 18.41
C GLY A 126 33.69 9.41 19.49
N MET A 127 32.51 8.98 19.96
CA MET A 127 32.33 8.03 21.06
C MET A 127 31.59 6.78 20.56
N LYS A 128 32.04 5.58 20.93
CA LYS A 128 31.33 4.33 20.61
C LYS A 128 30.09 4.22 21.51
N PRO A 129 28.85 4.19 20.95
CA PRO A 129 27.65 4.03 21.76
C PRO A 129 27.36 2.54 22.04
N LEU A 130 26.55 2.31 23.08
CA LEU A 130 25.80 1.09 23.29
C LEU A 130 24.56 1.08 22.39
N ALA A 131 24.15 -0.11 21.96
CA ALA A 131 23.00 -0.30 21.07
C ALA A 131 21.89 -1.03 21.83
N ARG A 132 20.75 -0.37 22.02
CA ARG A 132 19.57 -0.96 22.64
C ARG A 132 18.42 -1.02 21.64
N LEU A 133 17.87 -2.21 21.45
CA LEU A 133 16.61 -2.40 20.74
C LEU A 133 15.51 -2.65 21.77
N LEU A 134 14.54 -1.76 21.86
CA LEU A 134 13.38 -1.92 22.71
C LEU A 134 12.23 -2.47 21.86
N VAL A 135 11.88 -3.73 22.08
CA VAL A 135 10.74 -4.35 21.42
C VAL A 135 9.53 -4.27 22.34
N VAL A 136 8.48 -3.59 21.89
CA VAL A 136 7.23 -3.46 22.64
C VAL A 136 6.16 -4.29 21.97
N SER A 137 5.54 -5.16 22.76
CA SER A 137 4.34 -5.87 22.33
C SER A 137 3.19 -4.87 22.25
N SER A 138 2.70 -4.56 21.04
CA SER A 138 1.45 -3.80 20.86
C SER A 138 0.24 -4.50 21.48
N ARG A 139 0.42 -5.77 21.82
CA ARG A 139 -0.58 -6.68 22.32
C ARG A 139 -0.72 -6.65 23.85
N THR A 140 0.39 -6.69 24.57
CA THR A 140 0.43 -6.84 26.04
C THR A 140 1.00 -5.61 26.73
N GLY A 141 1.59 -4.66 25.99
CA GLY A 141 2.42 -3.60 26.55
C GLY A 141 3.75 -4.11 27.12
N GLU A 142 4.00 -5.42 27.05
CA GLU A 142 5.25 -6.04 27.49
C GLU A 142 6.42 -5.48 26.70
N LYS A 143 7.48 -5.14 27.42
CA LYS A 143 8.69 -4.54 26.87
C LYS A 143 9.84 -5.52 27.02
N GLN A 144 10.51 -5.80 25.93
CA GLN A 144 11.77 -6.53 25.94
C GLN A 144 12.88 -5.58 25.50
N GLU A 145 13.80 -5.30 26.41
CA GLU A 145 15.06 -4.63 26.08
C GLU A 145 16.08 -5.67 25.61
N ILE A 146 16.71 -5.39 24.48
CA ILE A 146 17.74 -6.23 23.89
C ILE A 146 18.97 -5.36 23.68
N GLU A 147 20.01 -5.62 24.45
CA GLU A 147 21.32 -5.04 24.17
C GLU A 147 21.96 -5.81 23.02
N LEU A 148 22.26 -5.10 21.94
CA LEU A 148 22.86 -5.67 20.75
C LEU A 148 24.35 -5.33 20.71
N PRO A 149 25.24 -6.29 20.39
CA PRO A 149 26.67 -6.07 20.37
C PRO A 149 27.08 -5.25 19.14
N TYR A 150 26.95 -3.93 19.22
CA TYR A 150 27.41 -3.05 18.15
C TYR A 150 28.93 -3.15 18.02
N ASP A 151 29.35 -3.70 16.88
CA ASP A 151 30.73 -3.77 16.47
C ASP A 151 30.95 -2.96 15.19
N LYS A 152 31.92 -2.05 15.26
CA LYS A 152 32.20 -1.12 14.17
C LYS A 152 32.78 -1.86 12.97
N GLU A 153 33.69 -2.81 13.19
CA GLU A 153 34.39 -3.52 12.12
C GLU A 153 33.44 -4.44 11.35
N ALA A 154 32.57 -5.17 12.07
CA ALA A 154 31.51 -5.98 11.48
C ALA A 154 30.51 -5.13 10.68
N TYR A 155 30.13 -3.95 11.19
CA TYR A 155 29.25 -3.03 10.46
C TYR A 155 29.94 -2.45 9.21
N GLU A 156 31.22 -2.10 9.29
CA GLU A 156 31.99 -1.63 8.13
C GLU A 156 32.12 -2.71 7.04
N LYS A 157 32.28 -3.98 7.43
CA LYS A 157 32.24 -5.12 6.48
C LYS A 157 30.88 -5.26 5.79
N TRP A 158 29.77 -5.09 6.52
CA TRP A 158 28.44 -5.05 5.90
C TRP A 158 28.29 -3.84 4.97
N LEU A 159 28.82 -2.66 5.37
CA LEU A 159 28.80 -1.45 4.56
C LEU A 159 29.57 -1.62 3.24
N GLU A 160 30.71 -2.31 3.26
CA GLU A 160 31.50 -2.67 2.07
C GLU A 160 30.72 -3.53 1.08
N ALA A 161 29.81 -4.40 1.55
CA ALA A 161 28.88 -5.15 0.70
C ALA A 161 27.66 -4.31 0.27
N LYS A 162 27.17 -3.44 1.15
CA LYS A 162 25.97 -2.62 0.92
C LYS A 162 26.17 -1.57 -0.16
N LEU A 163 27.30 -0.86 -0.14
CA LEU A 163 27.55 0.25 -1.07
C LEU A 163 27.57 -0.20 -2.55
N PRO A 164 28.26 -1.28 -2.94
CA PRO A 164 28.15 -1.83 -4.30
C PRO A 164 26.72 -2.24 -4.67
N ALA A 165 25.98 -2.88 -3.76
CA ALA A 165 24.59 -3.26 -4.02
C ALA A 165 23.69 -2.05 -4.30
N LEU A 166 23.87 -0.94 -3.57
CA LEU A 166 23.19 0.33 -3.82
C LEU A 166 23.59 0.96 -5.17
N VAL A 167 24.87 0.84 -5.55
CA VAL A 167 25.34 1.28 -6.87
C VAL A 167 24.65 0.49 -7.98
N ASP A 168 24.53 -0.83 -7.82
CA ASP A 168 23.86 -1.69 -8.79
C ASP A 168 22.36 -1.41 -8.90
N GLU A 169 21.69 -1.18 -7.76
CA GLU A 169 20.30 -0.72 -7.72
C GLU A 169 20.13 0.61 -8.48
N GLN A 170 21.00 1.58 -8.22
CA GLN A 170 20.95 2.87 -8.88
C GLN A 170 21.20 2.77 -10.40
N LYS A 171 22.15 1.91 -10.82
CA LYS A 171 22.36 1.59 -12.24
C LYS A 171 21.14 0.93 -12.87
N ARG A 172 20.44 0.04 -12.16
CA ARG A 172 19.18 -0.59 -12.64
C ARG A 172 18.09 0.46 -12.83
N ILE A 173 17.94 1.40 -11.89
CA ILE A 173 17.02 2.54 -12.00
C ILE A 173 17.37 3.36 -13.25
N GLU A 174 18.63 3.74 -13.43
CA GLU A 174 19.07 4.53 -14.60
C GLU A 174 18.82 3.82 -15.92
N LYS A 175 19.16 2.52 -15.99
CA LYS A 175 18.88 1.68 -17.16
C LYS A 175 17.38 1.60 -17.45
N ARG A 176 16.53 1.50 -16.42
CA ARG A 176 15.07 1.52 -16.56
C ARG A 176 14.59 2.86 -17.11
N LEU A 177 15.09 3.97 -16.58
CA LEU A 177 14.74 5.31 -17.07
C LEU A 177 15.17 5.54 -18.52
N ALA A 178 16.39 5.13 -18.88
CA ALA A 178 16.89 5.21 -20.25
C ALA A 178 16.05 4.33 -21.20
N ARG A 179 15.68 3.11 -20.76
CA ARG A 179 14.77 2.22 -21.50
C ARG A 179 13.42 2.91 -21.75
N ARG A 180 12.78 3.47 -20.72
CA ARG A 180 11.48 4.16 -20.87
C ARG A 180 11.56 5.28 -21.89
N LYS A 181 12.56 6.15 -21.78
CA LYS A 181 12.78 7.25 -22.74
C LYS A 181 13.01 6.75 -24.17
N ARG A 182 13.70 5.62 -24.33
CA ARG A 182 13.88 5.00 -25.66
C ARG A 182 12.56 4.45 -26.20
N VAL A 183 11.82 3.68 -25.38
CA VAL A 183 10.51 3.12 -25.76
C VAL A 183 9.54 4.24 -26.15
N SER A 184 9.54 5.37 -25.44
CA SER A 184 8.75 6.57 -25.80
C SER A 184 9.03 7.06 -27.23
N LYS A 185 10.29 7.09 -27.65
CA LYS A 185 10.68 7.50 -29.01
C LYS A 185 10.32 6.46 -30.07
N GLU A 186 10.35 5.19 -29.69
CA GLU A 186 10.03 4.05 -30.57
C GLU A 186 8.51 3.82 -30.71
N LEU A 187 7.69 4.35 -29.79
CA LEU A 187 6.23 4.20 -29.81
C LEU A 187 5.62 4.83 -31.07
N ARG A 188 4.96 3.98 -31.86
CA ARG A 188 4.17 4.33 -33.04
C ARG A 188 2.71 3.95 -32.84
N PHE A 189 1.81 4.69 -33.46
CA PHE A 189 0.41 4.32 -33.46
C PHE A 189 0.25 2.97 -34.18
N PRO A 190 -0.50 2.00 -33.61
CA PRO A 190 -0.37 0.62 -34.03
C PRO A 190 -1.22 0.21 -35.23
N PHE A 191 -2.06 1.10 -35.74
CA PHE A 191 -2.93 0.83 -36.89
C PHE A 191 -2.49 1.67 -38.10
N GLU A 192 -2.64 1.13 -39.31
CA GLU A 192 -2.25 1.81 -40.55
C GLU A 192 -3.01 3.12 -40.76
N ASN A 193 -4.32 3.10 -40.46
CA ASN A 193 -5.19 4.26 -40.57
C ASN A 193 -5.87 4.53 -39.23
N MET A 194 -5.89 5.81 -38.84
CA MET A 194 -6.68 6.28 -37.71
C MET A 194 -8.16 6.33 -38.11
N ARG A 195 -9.05 6.00 -37.17
CA ARG A 195 -10.49 6.25 -37.37
C ARG A 195 -10.74 7.75 -37.34
N GLU A 196 -11.84 8.18 -37.95
CA GLU A 196 -12.28 9.57 -37.95
C GLU A 196 -12.32 10.13 -36.52
N GLY A 197 -11.78 11.34 -36.33
CA GLY A 197 -11.70 12.03 -35.05
C GLY A 197 -10.68 11.50 -34.01
N GLN A 198 -10.05 10.34 -34.25
CA GLN A 198 -9.01 9.84 -33.33
C GLN A 198 -7.79 10.75 -33.27
N ALA A 199 -7.40 11.36 -34.40
CA ALA A 199 -6.31 12.33 -34.45
C ALA A 199 -6.59 13.53 -33.53
N ASP A 200 -7.78 14.12 -33.63
CA ASP A 200 -8.19 15.25 -32.80
C ASP A 200 -8.24 14.88 -31.31
N LEU A 201 -8.72 13.68 -30.98
CA LEU A 201 -8.72 13.16 -29.61
C LEU A 201 -7.28 12.99 -29.09
N MET A 202 -6.39 12.41 -29.89
CA MET A 202 -4.99 12.21 -29.54
C MET A 202 -4.26 13.54 -29.32
N ASP A 203 -4.47 14.51 -30.19
CA ASP A 203 -3.85 15.84 -30.11
C ASP A 203 -4.36 16.60 -28.88
N TYR A 204 -5.66 16.54 -28.62
CA TYR A 204 -6.27 17.11 -27.42
C TYR A 204 -5.69 16.51 -26.15
N VAL A 205 -5.64 15.17 -26.06
CA VAL A 205 -5.09 14.45 -24.90
C VAL A 205 -3.60 14.77 -24.72
N SER A 206 -2.81 14.76 -25.80
CA SER A 206 -1.38 15.08 -25.75
C SER A 206 -1.13 16.47 -25.15
N ALA A 207 -1.85 17.48 -25.63
CA ALA A 207 -1.72 18.85 -25.13
C ALA A 207 -2.07 19.00 -23.63
N ARG A 208 -2.98 18.16 -23.10
CA ARG A 208 -3.36 18.19 -21.67
C ARG A 208 -2.37 17.44 -20.79
N LEU A 209 -1.82 16.33 -21.28
CA LEU A 209 -0.77 15.58 -20.58
C LEU A 209 0.50 16.44 -20.43
N ASP A 210 0.89 17.17 -21.47
CA ASP A 210 2.06 18.07 -21.41
C ASP A 210 1.89 19.17 -20.36
N LYS A 211 0.66 19.65 -20.15
CA LYS A 211 0.33 20.65 -19.11
C LYS A 211 0.21 20.08 -17.70
N GLY A 212 0.12 18.75 -17.55
CA GLY A 212 -0.19 18.13 -16.27
C GLY A 212 -1.65 18.33 -15.85
N SER A 213 -2.56 18.48 -16.81
CA SER A 213 -3.98 18.78 -16.53
C SER A 213 -4.77 17.54 -16.10
N GLN A 214 -5.85 17.80 -15.36
CA GLN A 214 -6.95 16.86 -15.17
C GLN A 214 -7.96 17.06 -16.30
N THR A 215 -8.37 15.97 -16.97
CA THR A 215 -9.22 16.04 -18.17
C THR A 215 -10.36 15.04 -18.11
N LEU A 216 -11.60 15.47 -18.41
CA LEU A 216 -12.78 14.62 -18.56
C LEU A 216 -13.26 14.59 -20.02
N ILE A 217 -13.34 13.39 -20.60
CA ILE A 217 -13.65 13.20 -22.02
C ILE A 217 -14.92 12.36 -22.20
N GLN A 218 -15.86 12.88 -22.99
CA GLN A 218 -16.95 12.08 -23.56
C GLN A 218 -16.61 11.73 -25.00
N ALA A 219 -16.72 10.45 -25.36
CA ALA A 219 -16.68 10.02 -26.74
C ALA A 219 -17.49 8.72 -26.89
N PRO A 220 -18.15 8.42 -28.01
CA PRO A 220 -19.05 7.26 -28.14
C PRO A 220 -18.30 5.92 -28.11
N THR A 221 -19.00 4.81 -27.84
CA THR A 221 -18.44 3.46 -28.01
C THR A 221 -18.08 3.24 -29.49
N GLY A 222 -17.07 2.42 -29.78
CA GLY A 222 -16.60 2.23 -31.16
C GLY A 222 -15.67 3.33 -31.70
N TYR A 223 -15.57 4.50 -31.05
CA TYR A 223 -14.63 5.57 -31.42
C TYR A 223 -13.14 5.17 -31.31
N GLY A 224 -12.84 4.05 -30.63
CA GLY A 224 -11.48 3.58 -30.37
C GLY A 224 -10.74 4.42 -29.33
N LYS A 225 -11.50 4.99 -28.37
CA LYS A 225 -11.01 5.81 -27.25
C LYS A 225 -9.83 5.18 -26.51
N THR A 226 -9.90 3.87 -26.25
CA THR A 226 -8.88 3.15 -25.49
C THR A 226 -7.49 3.35 -26.08
N ILE A 227 -7.27 3.07 -27.37
CA ILE A 227 -5.95 3.26 -27.98
C ILE A 227 -5.62 4.74 -28.20
N ALA A 228 -6.61 5.56 -28.58
CA ALA A 228 -6.43 6.99 -28.84
C ALA A 228 -6.02 7.77 -27.58
N ILE A 229 -6.39 7.30 -26.39
CA ILE A 229 -5.99 7.89 -25.11
C ILE A 229 -4.73 7.19 -24.56
N LEU A 230 -4.68 5.85 -24.62
CA LEU A 230 -3.55 5.05 -24.11
C LEU A 230 -2.24 5.42 -24.80
N PHE A 231 -2.24 5.57 -26.13
CA PHE A 231 -1.03 5.85 -26.91
C PHE A 231 -0.34 7.16 -26.50
N PRO A 232 -0.99 8.35 -26.58
CA PRO A 232 -0.34 9.61 -26.20
C PRO A 232 0.03 9.63 -24.71
N ALA A 233 -0.83 9.09 -23.82
CA ALA A 233 -0.56 9.01 -22.39
C ALA A 233 0.68 8.18 -22.05
N LEU A 234 0.84 7.03 -22.72
CA LEU A 234 2.00 6.16 -22.50
C LEU A 234 3.26 6.80 -23.08
N LYS A 235 3.16 7.40 -24.27
CA LYS A 235 4.28 8.08 -24.92
C LYS A 235 4.83 9.23 -24.06
N GLU A 236 3.95 10.09 -23.55
CA GLU A 236 4.29 11.22 -22.67
C GLU A 236 4.91 10.74 -21.35
N ALA A 237 4.25 9.81 -20.66
CA ALA A 237 4.74 9.29 -19.38
C ALA A 237 6.16 8.72 -19.51
N LEU A 238 6.40 7.91 -20.55
CA LEU A 238 7.69 7.28 -20.80
C LEU A 238 8.76 8.29 -21.27
N ALA A 239 8.39 9.39 -21.93
CA ALA A 239 9.31 10.48 -22.29
C ALA A 239 9.90 11.14 -21.04
N ARG A 240 9.08 11.34 -20.00
CA ARG A 240 9.54 11.74 -18.66
C ARG A 240 10.24 10.61 -17.91
N GLY A 241 10.10 9.36 -18.34
CA GLY A 241 10.57 8.16 -17.64
C GLY A 241 9.69 7.75 -16.46
N ALA A 242 8.47 8.27 -16.41
CA ALA A 242 7.41 7.89 -15.48
C ALA A 242 6.65 6.65 -16.01
N GLN A 243 5.69 6.17 -15.22
CA GLN A 243 4.78 5.09 -15.61
C GLN A 243 3.43 5.66 -16.02
N LEU A 244 2.63 4.84 -16.71
CA LEU A 244 1.21 5.05 -16.89
C LEU A 244 0.43 4.05 -16.04
N ILE A 245 -0.56 4.52 -15.29
CA ILE A 245 -1.52 3.70 -14.57
C ILE A 245 -2.86 3.83 -15.29
N TYR A 246 -3.42 2.69 -15.71
CA TYR A 246 -4.70 2.59 -16.38
C TYR A 246 -5.66 1.84 -15.46
N VAL A 247 -6.74 2.50 -15.05
CA VAL A 247 -7.76 1.91 -14.20
C VAL A 247 -9.08 1.73 -14.94
N THR A 248 -9.73 0.60 -14.69
CA THR A 248 -11.04 0.27 -15.25
C THR A 248 -11.82 -0.64 -14.29
N PRO A 249 -13.15 -0.48 -14.16
CA PRO A 249 -13.92 -1.19 -13.13
C PRO A 249 -14.26 -2.63 -13.52
N LYS A 250 -14.15 -3.00 -14.81
CA LYS A 250 -14.55 -4.32 -15.31
C LYS A 250 -13.33 -5.13 -15.73
N ASN A 251 -13.16 -6.30 -15.11
CA ASN A 251 -12.11 -7.27 -15.51
C ASN A 251 -12.18 -7.65 -16.99
N SER A 252 -13.38 -7.66 -17.60
CA SER A 252 -13.55 -7.94 -19.04
C SER A 252 -12.95 -6.86 -19.94
N GLN A 253 -12.73 -5.65 -19.44
CA GLN A 253 -12.08 -4.55 -20.19
C GLN A 253 -10.56 -4.62 -20.14
N PHE A 254 -9.98 -5.44 -19.24
CA PHE A 254 -8.52 -5.66 -19.23
C PHE A 254 -8.03 -6.29 -20.53
N SER A 255 -8.82 -7.16 -21.18
CA SER A 255 -8.44 -7.76 -22.47
C SER A 255 -8.28 -6.70 -23.56
N VAL A 256 -9.15 -5.68 -23.60
CA VAL A 256 -9.07 -4.58 -24.58
C VAL A 256 -7.77 -3.80 -24.43
N VAL A 257 -7.37 -3.50 -23.18
CA VAL A 257 -6.10 -2.80 -22.91
C VAL A 257 -4.90 -3.71 -23.25
N VAL A 258 -4.97 -5.00 -22.90
CA VAL A 258 -3.93 -5.97 -23.22
C VAL A 258 -3.77 -6.14 -24.73
N ASP A 259 -4.86 -6.15 -25.49
CA ASP A 259 -4.84 -6.24 -26.95
C ASP A 259 -4.31 -4.96 -27.59
N ALA A 260 -4.65 -3.79 -27.06
CA ALA A 260 -4.03 -2.52 -27.45
C ALA A 260 -2.50 -2.53 -27.22
N VAL A 261 -2.04 -3.10 -26.10
CA VAL A 261 -0.61 -3.28 -25.81
C VAL A 261 0.05 -4.26 -26.78
N LYS A 262 -0.62 -5.35 -27.15
CA LYS A 262 -0.12 -6.29 -28.16
C LYS A 262 0.05 -5.59 -29.51
N ALA A 263 -0.93 -4.80 -29.92
CA ALA A 263 -0.86 -4.02 -31.16
C ALA A 263 0.32 -3.02 -31.14
N LEU A 264 0.53 -2.31 -30.03
CA LEU A 264 1.70 -1.41 -29.86
C LEU A 264 3.04 -2.17 -29.97
N LYS A 265 3.08 -3.40 -29.47
CA LYS A 265 4.24 -4.28 -29.57
C LYS A 265 4.52 -4.70 -31.01
N GLU A 266 3.49 -5.07 -31.76
CA GLU A 266 3.60 -5.41 -33.18
C GLU A 266 4.07 -4.22 -34.02
N ALA A 267 3.66 -3.01 -33.63
CA ALA A 267 4.12 -1.76 -34.25
C ALA A 267 5.55 -1.31 -33.87
N GLY A 268 6.27 -2.11 -33.06
CA GLY A 268 7.70 -1.95 -32.81
C GLY A 268 8.09 -1.47 -31.40
N ALA A 269 7.14 -1.15 -30.53
CA ALA A 269 7.42 -0.72 -29.17
C ALA A 269 6.88 -1.72 -28.14
N ALA A 270 7.76 -2.29 -27.32
CA ALA A 270 7.38 -3.30 -26.33
C ALA A 270 7.44 -2.74 -24.90
N PRO A 271 6.44 -1.91 -24.49
CA PRO A 271 6.34 -1.47 -23.10
C PRO A 271 6.17 -2.69 -22.20
N LYS A 272 6.71 -2.60 -20.99
CA LYS A 272 6.44 -3.60 -19.96
C LYS A 272 5.08 -3.33 -19.34
N THR A 273 4.16 -4.28 -19.44
CA THR A 273 2.81 -4.14 -18.90
C THR A 273 2.61 -5.11 -17.75
N LEU A 274 2.06 -4.61 -16.64
CA LEU A 274 1.63 -5.39 -15.49
C LEU A 274 0.11 -5.28 -15.36
N VAL A 275 -0.59 -6.41 -15.30
CA VAL A 275 -2.02 -6.46 -14.99
C VAL A 275 -2.17 -6.95 -13.55
N LEU A 276 -2.59 -6.06 -12.66
CA LEU A 276 -2.84 -6.41 -11.27
C LEU A 276 -4.16 -7.16 -11.14
N SER A 277 -4.21 -8.07 -10.17
CA SER A 277 -5.38 -8.87 -9.87
C SER A 277 -5.49 -9.06 -8.38
N ALA A 278 -6.74 -9.09 -7.90
CA ALA A 278 -7.04 -9.28 -6.49
C ALA A 278 -6.29 -10.50 -5.93
N LYS A 279 -5.90 -10.41 -4.66
CA LYS A 279 -5.20 -11.48 -3.94
C LYS A 279 -5.94 -12.81 -4.03
N SER A 280 -7.27 -12.80 -3.85
CA SER A 280 -8.15 -13.98 -3.98
C SER A 280 -8.09 -14.63 -5.37
N LYS A 281 -7.94 -13.84 -6.43
CA LYS A 281 -7.84 -14.33 -7.82
C LYS A 281 -6.44 -14.80 -8.19
N SER A 282 -5.42 -14.29 -7.51
CA SER A 282 -4.01 -14.59 -7.78
C SER A 282 -3.47 -15.75 -6.94
N CYS A 283 -4.05 -16.01 -5.77
CA CYS A 283 -3.57 -17.03 -4.83
C CYS A 283 -3.53 -18.42 -5.47
N ILE A 284 -2.52 -19.21 -5.10
CA ILE A 284 -2.30 -20.60 -5.53
C ILE A 284 -2.18 -21.56 -4.34
N ALA A 285 -2.44 -21.07 -3.13
CA ALA A 285 -2.57 -21.93 -1.96
C ALA A 285 -3.85 -22.77 -2.08
N GLU A 286 -3.76 -24.02 -1.64
CA GLU A 286 -4.89 -24.96 -1.61
C GLU A 286 -5.80 -24.68 -0.41
N ASP A 287 -5.21 -24.20 0.70
CA ASP A 287 -5.95 -23.68 1.85
C ASP A 287 -6.62 -22.33 1.52
N GLU A 288 -7.79 -22.09 2.11
CA GLU A 288 -8.41 -20.76 2.17
C GLU A 288 -7.36 -19.69 2.53
N LEU A 289 -7.48 -18.47 1.95
CA LEU A 289 -6.51 -17.35 1.91
C LEU A 289 -5.77 -17.01 3.23
N ASN A 290 -4.92 -17.90 3.72
CA ASN A 290 -4.04 -17.68 4.86
C ASN A 290 -2.66 -17.26 4.35
N CYS A 291 -2.24 -16.05 4.70
CA CYS A 291 -0.97 -15.48 4.26
C CYS A 291 0.02 -15.26 5.40
N ASP A 292 -0.19 -15.91 6.55
CA ASP A 292 0.85 -16.00 7.56
C ASP A 292 2.04 -16.79 6.97
N PRO A 293 3.26 -16.25 6.95
CA PRO A 293 4.46 -16.99 6.53
C PRO A 293 4.73 -18.28 7.32
N GLY A 294 4.17 -18.44 8.53
CA GLY A 294 4.21 -19.68 9.30
C GLY A 294 3.39 -20.82 8.65
N VAL A 295 2.35 -20.48 7.88
CA VAL A 295 1.42 -21.43 7.22
C VAL A 295 1.64 -21.43 5.71
N CYS A 296 1.74 -20.25 5.10
CA CYS A 296 1.83 -20.07 3.67
C CYS A 296 3.28 -20.27 3.16
N GLN A 297 3.55 -21.43 2.59
CA GLN A 297 4.86 -21.75 1.99
C GLN A 297 5.30 -20.74 0.91
N TYR A 298 4.35 -20.11 0.21
CA TYR A 298 4.63 -19.17 -0.88
C TYR A 298 5.11 -17.79 -0.39
N SER A 299 4.70 -17.38 0.80
CA SER A 299 5.11 -16.12 1.43
C SER A 299 6.37 -16.25 2.26
N ARG A 300 6.65 -17.44 2.80
CA ARG A 300 7.84 -17.70 3.62
C ARG A 300 9.13 -17.55 2.81
N ARG A 301 10.16 -16.87 3.34
CA ARG A 301 11.49 -16.67 2.72
C ARG A 301 11.39 -16.19 1.26
N PHE A 302 10.44 -15.29 1.03
CA PHE A 302 10.07 -14.87 -0.31
C PHE A 302 11.23 -14.17 -1.03
N TYR A 303 11.95 -13.27 -0.35
CA TYR A 303 13.03 -12.53 -1.00
C TYR A 303 14.24 -13.41 -1.31
N GLU A 304 14.59 -14.35 -0.43
CA GLU A 304 15.65 -15.32 -0.72
C GLU A 304 15.28 -16.22 -1.90
N LYS A 305 14.02 -16.67 -2.00
CA LYS A 305 13.54 -17.44 -3.15
C LYS A 305 13.50 -16.60 -4.42
N LEU A 306 13.11 -15.34 -4.34
CA LEU A 306 13.04 -14.45 -5.51
C LEU A 306 14.43 -14.20 -6.09
N ASP A 307 15.41 -13.90 -5.24
CA ASP A 307 16.78 -13.60 -5.64
C ASP A 307 17.58 -14.90 -5.94
N GLY A 308 17.22 -16.03 -5.31
CA GLY A 308 17.84 -17.34 -5.49
C GLY A 308 17.28 -18.18 -6.65
N THR A 309 16.22 -17.73 -7.34
CA THR A 309 15.60 -18.45 -8.46
C THR A 309 15.58 -17.63 -9.75
N SER A 310 15.22 -18.29 -10.85
CA SER A 310 15.02 -17.62 -12.15
C SER A 310 13.81 -16.67 -12.21
N ALA A 311 13.04 -16.52 -11.12
CA ALA A 311 11.80 -15.73 -11.11
C ALA A 311 12.07 -14.25 -11.41
N GLY A 312 13.03 -13.63 -10.72
CA GLY A 312 13.38 -12.22 -10.93
C GLY A 312 13.84 -11.92 -12.36
N GLU A 313 14.66 -12.80 -12.94
CA GLU A 313 15.10 -12.67 -14.33
C GLU A 313 13.92 -12.78 -15.32
N LYS A 314 13.03 -13.75 -15.13
CA LYS A 314 11.85 -13.95 -15.98
C LYS A 314 10.89 -12.77 -15.91
N ILE A 315 10.64 -12.24 -14.71
CA ILE A 315 9.87 -10.99 -14.51
C ILE A 315 10.54 -9.84 -15.24
N SER A 316 11.86 -9.71 -15.13
CA SER A 316 12.61 -8.65 -15.81
C SER A 316 12.61 -8.79 -17.34
N ARG A 317 12.46 -9.99 -17.91
CA ARG A 317 12.38 -10.19 -19.37
C ARG A 317 10.94 -10.12 -19.90
N ALA A 318 9.96 -10.41 -19.05
CA ALA A 318 8.55 -10.40 -19.44
C ALA A 318 8.12 -9.01 -19.95
N LYS A 319 7.40 -9.03 -21.07
CA LYS A 319 6.78 -7.83 -21.65
C LYS A 319 5.38 -7.60 -21.10
N VAL A 320 4.64 -8.67 -20.86
CA VAL A 320 3.31 -8.60 -20.23
C VAL A 320 3.32 -9.60 -19.08
N LEU A 321 3.02 -9.12 -17.88
CA LEU A 321 2.84 -9.90 -16.67
C LEU A 321 1.37 -9.79 -16.27
N ASP A 322 0.66 -10.91 -16.38
CA ASP A 322 -0.73 -11.07 -15.98
C ASP A 322 -0.81 -12.11 -14.85
N ALA A 323 -2.00 -12.26 -14.26
CA ALA A 323 -2.22 -13.22 -13.18
C ALA A 323 -1.83 -14.65 -13.59
N ALA A 324 -2.09 -15.06 -14.84
CA ALA A 324 -1.77 -16.41 -15.30
C ALA A 324 -0.26 -16.67 -15.28
N LYS A 325 0.55 -15.77 -15.86
CA LYS A 325 2.01 -15.88 -15.86
C LYS A 325 2.59 -15.81 -14.46
N LEU A 326 2.07 -14.92 -13.61
CA LEU A 326 2.53 -14.79 -12.23
C LEU A 326 2.19 -16.05 -11.42
N ARG A 327 1.03 -16.68 -11.64
CA ARG A 327 0.69 -17.98 -11.03
C ARG A 327 1.62 -19.09 -11.51
N THR A 328 1.92 -19.16 -12.80
CA THR A 328 2.89 -20.14 -13.34
C THR A 328 4.29 -19.94 -12.75
N LEU A 329 4.76 -18.70 -12.67
CA LEU A 329 6.05 -18.37 -12.05
C LEU A 329 6.04 -18.68 -10.56
N GLY A 330 4.98 -18.30 -9.84
CA GLY A 330 4.82 -18.55 -8.43
C GLY A 330 4.84 -20.04 -8.11
N LYS A 331 4.05 -20.85 -8.84
CA LYS A 331 4.03 -22.31 -8.67
C LYS A 331 5.39 -22.95 -8.94
N LYS A 332 6.11 -22.51 -9.98
CA LYS A 332 7.40 -23.08 -10.37
C LYS A 332 8.54 -22.77 -9.38
N ASN A 333 8.48 -21.64 -8.68
CA ASN A 333 9.56 -21.17 -7.81
C ASN A 333 9.13 -21.08 -6.34
N GLU A 334 7.96 -21.64 -5.99
CA GLU A 334 7.34 -21.56 -4.67
C GLU A 334 7.20 -20.13 -4.14
N LEU A 335 6.83 -19.18 -5.01
CA LEU A 335 6.68 -17.77 -4.68
C LEU A 335 5.22 -17.33 -4.72
N CYS A 336 4.82 -16.44 -3.82
CA CYS A 336 3.47 -15.87 -3.80
C CYS A 336 3.20 -15.07 -5.09
N PRO A 337 2.23 -15.45 -5.95
CA PRO A 337 1.94 -14.73 -7.19
C PRO A 337 1.53 -13.28 -6.96
N TYR A 338 0.79 -13.02 -5.88
CA TYR A 338 0.41 -11.66 -5.48
C TYR A 338 1.65 -10.84 -5.10
N GLY A 339 2.58 -11.41 -4.31
CA GLY A 339 3.85 -10.73 -3.99
C GLY A 339 4.72 -10.46 -5.21
N LEU A 340 4.80 -11.42 -6.14
CA LEU A 340 5.49 -11.19 -7.42
C LEU A 340 4.85 -10.05 -8.23
N SER A 341 3.53 -9.88 -8.15
CA SER A 341 2.85 -8.76 -8.82
C SER A 341 3.29 -7.41 -8.23
N LEU A 342 3.42 -7.31 -6.90
CA LEU A 342 3.83 -6.08 -6.23
C LEU A 342 5.32 -5.76 -6.50
N GLU A 343 6.21 -6.75 -6.44
CA GLU A 343 7.63 -6.59 -6.83
C GLU A 343 7.80 -6.17 -8.31
N SER A 344 6.80 -6.44 -9.15
CA SER A 344 6.82 -6.09 -10.57
C SER A 344 6.39 -4.64 -10.83
N VAL A 345 5.72 -3.97 -9.88
CA VAL A 345 5.14 -2.62 -10.02
C VAL A 345 6.20 -1.63 -10.47
N GLU A 346 7.37 -1.61 -9.83
CA GLU A 346 8.41 -0.60 -10.12
C GLU A 346 9.01 -0.75 -11.54
N ASN A 347 9.02 -1.98 -12.05
CA ASN A 347 9.62 -2.34 -13.33
C ASN A 347 8.70 -2.15 -14.53
N ALA A 348 7.39 -2.07 -14.31
CA ALA A 348 6.38 -1.87 -15.34
C ALA A 348 6.50 -0.49 -16.01
N ASP A 349 6.03 -0.36 -17.22
CA ASP A 349 5.86 0.88 -17.97
C ASP A 349 4.38 1.29 -17.97
N LEU A 350 3.50 0.30 -18.08
CA LEU A 350 2.05 0.40 -17.94
C LEU A 350 1.57 -0.55 -16.83
N ILE A 351 0.73 -0.04 -15.93
CA ILE A 351 0.02 -0.84 -14.93
C ILE A 351 -1.47 -0.78 -15.27
N VAL A 352 -2.12 -1.94 -15.38
CA VAL A 352 -3.57 -2.05 -15.58
C VAL A 352 -4.17 -2.67 -14.32
N CYS A 353 -5.13 -1.98 -13.71
CA CYS A 353 -5.74 -2.44 -12.48
C CYS A 353 -7.18 -1.97 -12.32
N ASP A 354 -7.83 -2.47 -11.28
CA ASP A 354 -9.14 -2.01 -10.85
C ASP A 354 -9.05 -0.67 -10.09
N TYR A 355 -10.16 0.07 -9.99
CA TYR A 355 -10.25 1.32 -9.22
C TYR A 355 -9.74 1.18 -7.79
N ASN A 356 -9.99 0.03 -7.15
CA ASN A 356 -9.65 -0.18 -5.75
C ASN A 356 -8.15 0.03 -5.46
N TYR A 357 -7.26 -0.27 -6.41
CA TYR A 357 -5.80 -0.12 -6.22
C TYR A 357 -5.32 1.33 -6.16
N VAL A 358 -6.17 2.27 -6.59
CA VAL A 358 -5.86 3.72 -6.69
C VAL A 358 -6.77 4.55 -5.80
N PHE A 359 -8.05 4.19 -5.70
CA PHE A 359 -9.07 5.04 -5.06
C PHE A 359 -9.65 4.49 -3.75
N SER A 360 -9.32 3.25 -3.35
CA SER A 360 -9.78 2.71 -2.07
C SER A 360 -8.83 3.08 -0.92
N PRO A 361 -9.32 3.50 0.25
CA PRO A 361 -8.50 3.82 1.44
C PRO A 361 -7.61 2.67 1.89
N GLN A 362 -8.18 1.46 1.87
CA GLN A 362 -7.57 0.23 2.40
C GLN A 362 -6.58 -0.37 1.40
N ALA A 363 -6.76 -0.08 0.11
CA ALA A 363 -5.99 -0.65 -0.98
C ALA A 363 -5.24 0.40 -1.80
N ASN A 364 -4.95 1.58 -1.22
CA ASN A 364 -4.12 2.65 -1.82
C ASN A 364 -2.64 2.23 -1.94
N LEU A 365 -2.46 0.98 -2.34
CA LEU A 365 -1.26 0.20 -2.47
C LEU A 365 -0.44 0.70 -3.65
N LEU A 366 -1.05 1.16 -4.75
CA LEU A 366 -0.26 1.75 -5.83
C LEU A 366 0.28 3.11 -5.45
N ALA A 367 -0.48 3.96 -4.77
CA ALA A 367 0.06 5.15 -4.14
C ALA A 367 1.24 4.79 -3.24
N ARG A 368 1.01 3.95 -2.22
CA ARG A 368 2.02 3.57 -1.21
C ARG A 368 3.26 2.85 -1.80
N LEU A 369 3.08 1.92 -2.74
CA LEU A 369 4.19 1.23 -3.44
C LEU A 369 4.91 2.13 -4.44
N THR A 370 4.30 3.23 -4.87
CA THR A 370 4.94 4.23 -5.74
C THR A 370 5.39 5.48 -4.98
N GLN A 371 5.04 5.60 -3.69
CA GLN A 371 5.28 6.71 -2.76
C GLN A 371 6.66 6.70 -2.09
N VAL A 372 7.58 5.79 -2.44
CA VAL A 372 8.99 6.03 -2.15
C VAL A 372 9.52 7.10 -3.14
N LYS A 373 9.12 8.34 -2.87
CA LYS A 373 9.65 9.61 -3.39
C LYS A 373 10.06 9.53 -4.86
N ARG A 374 9.12 9.22 -5.75
CA ARG A 374 9.38 9.43 -7.16
C ARG A 374 9.58 10.91 -7.40
N LYS A 375 10.77 11.27 -7.86
CA LYS A 375 10.99 12.54 -8.58
C LYS A 375 10.05 12.70 -9.81
N ARG A 376 9.22 11.71 -10.14
CA ARG A 376 8.47 11.57 -11.39
C ARG A 376 7.09 10.93 -11.15
N ARG A 377 6.07 11.77 -11.00
CA ARG A 377 4.67 11.34 -10.87
C ARG A 377 4.18 10.62 -12.15
N PRO A 378 3.46 9.49 -12.03
CA PRO A 378 2.88 8.78 -13.18
C PRO A 378 1.72 9.56 -13.81
N ASN A 379 1.28 9.13 -14.99
CA ASN A 379 -0.02 9.55 -15.53
C ASN A 379 -1.11 8.57 -15.10
N LEU A 380 -2.35 9.05 -14.99
CA LEU A 380 -3.53 8.25 -14.70
C LEU A 380 -4.50 8.28 -15.88
N ILE A 381 -5.01 7.11 -16.26
CA ILE A 381 -6.19 6.97 -17.10
C ILE A 381 -7.28 6.29 -16.29
N VAL A 382 -8.48 6.86 -16.29
CA VAL A 382 -9.70 6.25 -15.73
C VAL A 382 -10.68 6.00 -16.87
N ASP A 383 -10.88 4.74 -17.19
CA ASP A 383 -11.89 4.28 -18.17
C ASP A 383 -13.21 4.01 -17.47
N GLU A 384 -14.33 4.26 -18.13
CA GLU A 384 -15.68 4.22 -17.56
C GLU A 384 -15.85 5.12 -16.33
N ALA A 385 -15.32 6.34 -16.43
CA ALA A 385 -15.31 7.33 -15.33
C ALA A 385 -16.70 7.67 -14.77
N HIS A 386 -17.78 7.34 -15.47
CA HIS A 386 -19.14 7.46 -14.95
C HIS A 386 -19.43 6.56 -13.74
N ASN A 387 -18.69 5.46 -13.57
CA ASN A 387 -18.85 4.53 -12.46
C ASN A 387 -17.95 4.87 -11.25
N LEU A 388 -17.01 5.81 -11.39
CA LEU A 388 -15.98 6.03 -10.37
C LEU A 388 -16.59 6.52 -9.06
N TYR A 389 -17.37 7.61 -9.07
CA TYR A 389 -17.95 8.17 -7.84
C TYR A 389 -18.81 7.16 -7.07
N GLN A 390 -19.67 6.38 -7.74
CA GLN A 390 -20.53 5.38 -7.06
C GLN A 390 -19.67 4.31 -6.38
N ARG A 391 -18.64 3.84 -7.07
CA ARG A 391 -17.75 2.82 -6.54
C ARG A 391 -16.88 3.35 -5.40
N SER A 392 -16.43 4.60 -5.49
CA SER A 392 -15.71 5.27 -4.41
C SER A 392 -16.61 5.48 -3.20
N ASN A 393 -17.84 5.96 -3.37
CA ASN A 393 -18.82 6.11 -2.30
C ASN A 393 -19.04 4.79 -1.54
N GLN A 394 -19.14 3.66 -2.24
CA GLN A 394 -19.24 2.33 -1.63
C GLN A 394 -18.02 1.98 -0.75
N HIS A 395 -16.81 2.41 -1.10
CA HIS A 395 -15.63 2.19 -0.26
C HIS A 395 -15.66 2.94 1.08
N TYR A 396 -16.45 4.02 1.15
CA TYR A 396 -16.63 4.85 2.34
C TYR A 396 -18.00 4.63 2.99
N SER A 397 -18.71 3.54 2.65
CA SER A 397 -20.04 3.23 3.17
C SER A 397 -20.06 1.91 3.95
N PRO A 398 -19.40 1.82 5.12
CA PRO A 398 -19.38 0.61 5.92
C PRO A 398 -20.73 0.32 6.58
N GLU A 399 -20.95 -0.96 6.88
CA GLU A 399 -22.10 -1.47 7.60
C GLU A 399 -21.65 -2.30 8.80
N LEU A 400 -22.31 -2.11 9.94
CA LEU A 400 -22.24 -3.01 11.08
C LEU A 400 -23.60 -3.71 11.25
N SER A 401 -23.67 -4.98 10.84
CA SER A 401 -24.92 -5.76 10.85
C SER A 401 -24.88 -7.01 11.72
N THR A 402 -26.01 -7.32 12.35
CA THR A 402 -26.17 -8.53 13.17
C THR A 402 -25.92 -9.81 12.36
N ALA A 403 -26.27 -9.82 11.08
CA ALA A 403 -25.97 -10.93 10.17
C ALA A 403 -24.47 -11.19 10.03
N SER A 404 -23.67 -10.12 9.81
CA SER A 404 -22.22 -10.23 9.69
C SER A 404 -21.56 -10.67 11.00
N LEU A 405 -22.06 -10.16 12.13
CA LEU A 405 -21.59 -10.56 13.46
C LEU A 405 -21.87 -12.04 13.74
N ARG A 406 -23.08 -12.53 13.41
CA ARG A 406 -23.44 -13.95 13.56
C ARG A 406 -22.63 -14.87 12.65
N ALA A 407 -22.31 -14.43 11.44
CA ALA A 407 -21.42 -15.19 10.56
C ALA A 407 -20.01 -15.38 11.16
N VAL A 408 -19.53 -14.43 11.98
CA VAL A 408 -18.29 -14.63 12.75
C VAL A 408 -18.49 -15.62 13.88
N LEU A 409 -19.62 -15.56 14.60
CA LEU A 409 -19.93 -16.52 15.68
C LEU A 409 -19.85 -17.97 15.20
N GLU A 410 -20.43 -18.26 14.03
CA GLU A 410 -20.41 -19.62 13.46
C GLU A 410 -18.99 -20.13 13.17
N LYS A 411 -18.04 -19.23 12.87
CA LYS A 411 -16.66 -19.58 12.51
C LYS A 411 -15.72 -19.73 13.71
N ILE A 412 -16.08 -19.23 14.89
CA ILE A 412 -15.24 -19.27 16.10
C ILE A 412 -15.56 -20.43 17.05
N GLN A 413 -16.43 -21.36 16.65
CA GLN A 413 -16.93 -22.42 17.53
C GLN A 413 -15.84 -23.32 18.10
N GLU A 414 -14.75 -23.52 17.34
CA GLU A 414 -13.59 -24.32 17.74
C GLU A 414 -12.54 -23.52 18.55
N TYR A 415 -12.79 -22.24 18.83
CA TYR A 415 -11.86 -21.44 19.62
C TYR A 415 -11.82 -21.93 21.07
N PRO A 416 -10.68 -21.72 21.79
CA PRO A 416 -10.59 -21.98 23.21
C PRO A 416 -11.71 -21.27 23.99
N ALA A 417 -12.31 -21.94 24.97
CA ALA A 417 -13.51 -21.46 25.68
C ALA A 417 -13.40 -19.99 26.14
N ALA A 418 -12.30 -19.63 26.81
CA ALA A 418 -12.09 -18.25 27.30
C ALA A 418 -12.03 -17.20 26.17
N LEU A 419 -11.55 -17.57 24.99
CA LEU A 419 -11.51 -16.68 23.83
C LEU A 419 -12.88 -16.62 23.14
N ARG A 420 -13.51 -17.79 22.96
CA ARG A 420 -14.83 -17.92 22.35
C ARG A 420 -15.89 -17.15 23.13
N GLU A 421 -16.02 -17.42 24.43
CA GLU A 421 -17.01 -16.79 25.32
C GLU A 421 -16.83 -15.27 25.36
N GLY A 422 -15.58 -14.79 25.34
CA GLY A 422 -15.27 -13.37 25.30
C GLY A 422 -15.67 -12.68 24.00
N ILE A 423 -15.45 -13.33 22.86
CA ILE A 423 -15.87 -12.82 21.55
C ILE A 423 -17.40 -12.92 21.40
N GLU A 424 -18.02 -13.99 21.92
CA GLU A 424 -19.47 -14.14 21.97
C GLU A 424 -20.13 -12.99 22.74
N ASP A 425 -19.60 -12.67 23.92
CA ASP A 425 -20.07 -11.55 24.76
C ASP A 425 -19.84 -10.18 24.08
N LEU A 426 -18.70 -9.98 23.42
CA LEU A 426 -18.46 -8.80 22.59
C LEU A 426 -19.50 -8.68 21.46
N ILE A 427 -19.78 -9.77 20.76
CA ILE A 427 -20.75 -9.78 19.65
C ILE A 427 -22.15 -9.46 20.17
N VAL A 428 -22.56 -10.00 21.32
CA VAL A 428 -23.83 -9.65 21.96
C VAL A 428 -23.87 -8.16 22.28
N ARG A 429 -22.79 -7.57 22.82
CA ARG A 429 -22.71 -6.11 23.05
C ARG A 429 -22.80 -5.31 21.75
N LEU A 430 -22.16 -5.75 20.67
CA LEU A 430 -22.26 -5.12 19.35
C LEU A 430 -23.69 -5.20 18.79
N GLU A 431 -24.38 -6.34 18.95
CA GLU A 431 -25.79 -6.48 18.57
C GLU A 431 -26.70 -5.56 19.40
N GLN A 432 -26.46 -5.46 20.71
CA GLN A 432 -27.18 -4.53 21.59
C GLN A 432 -26.90 -3.07 21.22
N PHE A 433 -25.66 -2.74 20.88
CA PHE A 433 -25.29 -1.43 20.38
C PHE A 433 -26.08 -1.10 19.12
N ILE A 434 -26.12 -1.97 18.11
CA ILE A 434 -26.94 -1.79 16.91
C ILE A 434 -28.41 -1.56 17.31
N GLY A 435 -29.00 -2.46 18.11
CA GLY A 435 -30.40 -2.41 18.50
C GLY A 435 -30.78 -1.17 19.32
N SER A 436 -29.87 -0.64 20.14
CA SER A 436 -30.09 0.57 20.94
C SER A 436 -30.27 1.84 20.10
N HIS A 437 -29.86 1.80 18.83
CA HIS A 437 -30.01 2.88 17.86
C HIS A 437 -31.27 2.72 17.00
N ALA A 438 -32.10 1.70 17.24
CA ALA A 438 -33.34 1.52 16.49
C ALA A 438 -34.26 2.74 16.67
N PRO A 439 -34.69 3.40 15.57
CA PRO A 439 -35.58 4.55 15.65
C PRO A 439 -36.98 4.11 16.04
N ARG A 440 -37.75 5.03 16.65
CA ARG A 440 -39.17 4.77 16.97
C ARG A 440 -40.04 4.61 15.72
N ASP A 441 -39.65 5.24 14.62
CA ASP A 441 -40.32 5.17 13.32
C ASP A 441 -39.31 4.79 12.25
N LEU A 442 -39.49 3.61 11.66
CA LEU A 442 -38.62 3.10 10.59
C LEU A 442 -38.76 3.89 9.28
N ASN A 443 -39.79 4.72 9.13
CA ASN A 443 -39.90 5.65 7.99
C ASN A 443 -38.95 6.84 8.11
N HIS A 444 -38.38 7.06 9.30
CA HIS A 444 -37.34 8.05 9.57
C HIS A 444 -36.10 7.33 10.13
N PRO A 445 -35.36 6.58 9.29
CA PRO A 445 -34.32 5.68 9.73
C PRO A 445 -33.01 6.37 10.12
N GLU A 446 -32.91 7.70 9.99
CA GLU A 446 -31.71 8.47 10.29
C GLU A 446 -31.38 8.42 11.79
N VAL A 447 -30.11 8.18 12.12
CA VAL A 447 -29.66 7.99 13.51
C VAL A 447 -28.32 8.66 13.76
N SER A 448 -28.13 9.16 14.99
CA SER A 448 -26.81 9.54 15.50
C SER A 448 -26.13 8.34 16.13
N VAL A 449 -24.87 8.11 15.83
CA VAL A 449 -24.08 7.02 16.43
C VAL A 449 -23.43 7.50 17.73
N ASP A 450 -23.60 6.76 18.82
CA ASP A 450 -22.89 7.00 20.09
C ASP A 450 -21.40 6.66 19.94
N MET A 451 -20.58 7.70 19.75
CA MET A 451 -19.14 7.55 19.50
C MET A 451 -18.38 7.03 20.72
N GLU A 452 -18.75 7.43 21.93
CA GLU A 452 -18.05 6.96 23.13
C GLU A 452 -18.30 5.46 23.35
N ALA A 453 -19.52 4.99 23.10
CA ALA A 453 -19.84 3.57 23.14
C ALA A 453 -19.15 2.79 22.01
N LEU A 454 -19.12 3.36 20.79
CA LEU A 454 -18.45 2.75 19.66
C LEU A 454 -16.93 2.62 19.87
N GLU A 455 -16.28 3.66 20.41
CA GLU A 455 -14.85 3.65 20.74
C GLU A 455 -14.53 2.54 21.75
N ARG A 456 -15.32 2.41 22.82
CA ARG A 456 -15.17 1.33 23.80
C ARG A 456 -15.27 -0.06 23.17
N LEU A 457 -16.22 -0.25 22.24
CA LEU A 457 -16.43 -1.51 21.53
C LEU A 457 -15.32 -1.79 20.50
N HIS A 458 -14.83 -0.75 19.82
CA HIS A 458 -13.69 -0.84 18.90
C HIS A 458 -12.40 -1.24 19.65
N ASP A 459 -12.12 -0.60 20.78
CA ASP A 459 -11.01 -0.95 21.68
C ASP A 459 -11.14 -2.39 22.17
N GLU A 460 -12.33 -2.81 22.55
CA GLU A 460 -12.57 -4.19 23.00
C GLU A 460 -12.38 -5.21 21.87
N THR A 461 -12.88 -4.90 20.67
CA THR A 461 -12.68 -5.70 19.46
C THR A 461 -11.18 -5.83 19.15
N THR A 462 -10.45 -4.72 19.24
CA THR A 462 -8.99 -4.69 19.07
C THR A 462 -8.31 -5.60 20.10
N ARG A 463 -8.69 -5.53 21.38
CA ARG A 463 -8.15 -6.40 22.44
C ARG A 463 -8.42 -7.88 22.15
N TRP A 464 -9.62 -8.24 21.69
CA TRP A 464 -9.95 -9.64 21.38
C TRP A 464 -9.25 -10.14 20.12
N PHE A 465 -9.15 -9.32 19.07
CA PHE A 465 -8.34 -9.63 17.89
C PHE A 465 -6.88 -9.88 18.26
N VAL A 466 -6.31 -8.99 19.06
CA VAL A 466 -4.97 -9.13 19.64
C VAL A 466 -4.83 -10.41 20.46
N ARG A 467 -5.83 -10.79 21.27
CA ARG A 467 -5.86 -12.04 22.07
C ARG A 467 -5.92 -13.30 21.21
N ALA A 468 -6.67 -13.28 20.13
CA ALA A 468 -6.72 -14.40 19.18
C ALA A 468 -5.39 -14.56 18.43
N MET A 469 -4.76 -13.44 18.02
CA MET A 469 -3.43 -13.43 17.39
C MET A 469 -2.30 -13.95 18.32
N GLN A 470 -2.56 -14.15 19.61
CA GLN A 470 -1.61 -14.74 20.57
C GLN A 470 -1.55 -16.26 20.50
N ASN A 471 -2.64 -16.86 20.04
CA ASN A 471 -2.84 -18.28 20.14
C ASN A 471 -2.52 -18.90 18.78
N GLU A 472 -1.37 -19.56 18.68
CA GLU A 472 -0.91 -20.23 17.45
C GLU A 472 -1.87 -21.33 16.98
N ALA A 473 -2.75 -21.84 17.86
CA ALA A 473 -3.76 -22.84 17.53
C ALA A 473 -5.09 -22.24 17.05
N VAL A 474 -5.22 -20.91 17.03
CA VAL A 474 -6.44 -20.22 16.60
C VAL A 474 -6.28 -19.74 15.16
N ASP A 475 -7.24 -20.10 14.32
CA ASP A 475 -7.39 -19.44 13.04
C ASP A 475 -7.87 -18.00 13.25
N THR A 476 -7.03 -17.01 12.95
CA THR A 476 -7.30 -15.60 13.21
C THR A 476 -8.15 -14.90 12.15
N ARG A 477 -8.55 -15.59 11.07
CA ARG A 477 -9.34 -15.00 9.98
C ARG A 477 -10.73 -14.52 10.43
N PRO A 478 -11.53 -15.30 11.17
CA PRO A 478 -12.87 -14.87 11.60
C PRO A 478 -12.83 -13.62 12.50
N ILE A 479 -11.90 -13.58 13.44
CA ILE A 479 -11.74 -12.42 14.34
C ILE A 479 -11.11 -11.22 13.63
N PHE A 480 -10.26 -11.44 12.62
CA PHE A 480 -9.79 -10.35 11.74
C PHE A 480 -10.95 -9.76 10.93
N GLU A 481 -11.88 -10.58 10.45
CA GLU A 481 -13.10 -10.13 9.78
C GLU A 481 -13.95 -9.26 10.71
N LEU A 482 -14.18 -9.69 11.95
CA LEU A 482 -14.85 -8.88 12.96
C LEU A 482 -14.12 -7.54 13.21
N PHE A 483 -12.81 -7.59 13.43
CA PHE A 483 -12.01 -6.39 13.64
C PHE A 483 -12.09 -5.43 12.44
N ALA A 484 -11.96 -5.93 11.21
CA ALA A 484 -12.02 -5.10 10.02
C ALA A 484 -13.39 -4.44 9.82
N LEU A 485 -14.48 -5.15 10.15
CA LEU A 485 -15.84 -4.61 10.12
C LEU A 485 -15.99 -3.45 11.13
N VAL A 486 -15.62 -3.68 12.38
CA VAL A 486 -15.73 -2.68 13.46
C VAL A 486 -14.78 -1.50 13.21
N ASP A 487 -13.54 -1.75 12.77
CA ASP A 487 -12.55 -0.72 12.46
C ASP A 487 -12.97 0.16 11.28
N ALA A 488 -13.49 -0.42 10.20
CA ALA A 488 -14.00 0.35 9.08
C ALA A 488 -15.19 1.24 9.50
N PHE A 489 -16.10 0.70 10.31
CA PHE A 489 -17.24 1.45 10.83
C PHE A 489 -16.82 2.55 11.82
N PHE A 490 -15.88 2.28 12.71
CA PHE A 490 -15.34 3.27 13.64
C PHE A 490 -14.63 4.41 12.90
N ARG A 491 -13.67 4.09 12.01
CA ARG A 491 -12.86 5.09 11.30
C ARG A 491 -13.70 6.05 10.47
N ILE A 492 -14.76 5.57 9.80
CA ILE A 492 -15.61 6.48 9.02
C ILE A 492 -16.38 7.43 9.93
N ASN A 493 -16.83 6.94 11.09
CA ASN A 493 -17.61 7.72 12.03
C ASN A 493 -16.75 8.73 12.81
N ASP A 494 -15.47 8.41 13.04
CA ASP A 494 -14.46 9.27 13.65
C ASP A 494 -13.83 10.28 12.65
N SER A 495 -14.10 10.12 11.36
CA SER A 495 -13.56 11.01 10.34
C SER A 495 -14.29 12.36 10.28
N GLU A 496 -13.57 13.43 9.92
CA GLU A 496 -14.14 14.74 9.60
C GLU A 496 -14.78 14.79 8.19
N MET A 497 -15.18 13.64 7.65
CA MET A 497 -15.72 13.55 6.29
C MET A 497 -17.14 14.14 6.22
N GLU A 498 -17.33 15.11 5.33
CA GLU A 498 -18.64 15.66 5.01
C GLU A 498 -19.44 14.72 4.08
N GLY A 499 -20.77 14.89 4.04
CA GLY A 499 -21.63 14.14 3.11
C GLY A 499 -21.88 12.69 3.51
N LEU A 500 -21.76 12.36 4.80
CA LEU A 500 -22.12 11.06 5.34
C LEU A 500 -23.57 11.07 5.86
N CYS A 501 -24.34 10.05 5.48
CA CYS A 501 -25.66 9.78 6.05
C CYS A 501 -25.59 8.52 6.90
N LYS A 502 -26.21 8.53 8.09
CA LYS A 502 -26.19 7.42 9.02
C LYS A 502 -27.62 6.96 9.27
N TYR A 503 -27.88 5.67 9.07
CA TYR A 503 -29.23 5.16 9.21
C TYR A 503 -29.27 3.73 9.75
N TYR A 504 -30.37 3.43 10.42
CA TYR A 504 -30.72 2.11 10.89
C TYR A 504 -31.48 1.36 9.79
N ALA A 505 -30.98 0.19 9.41
CA ALA A 505 -31.63 -0.70 8.47
C ALA A 505 -32.16 -1.95 9.19
N GLN A 506 -33.41 -2.30 8.89
CA GLN A 506 -34.06 -3.51 9.39
C GLN A 506 -34.55 -4.35 8.22
N ASP A 507 -34.02 -5.57 8.11
CA ASP A 507 -34.57 -6.63 7.27
C ASP A 507 -35.31 -7.65 8.16
N ARG A 508 -35.96 -8.66 7.56
CA ARG A 508 -36.81 -9.64 8.28
C ARG A 508 -36.14 -10.26 9.51
N ASP A 509 -34.86 -10.63 9.40
CA ASP A 509 -34.12 -11.35 10.45
C ASP A 509 -32.80 -10.66 10.86
N SER A 510 -32.55 -9.44 10.37
CA SER A 510 -31.30 -8.71 10.64
C SER A 510 -31.51 -7.21 10.81
N HIS A 511 -30.61 -6.62 11.59
CA HIS A 511 -30.53 -5.19 11.82
C HIS A 511 -29.12 -4.70 11.55
N ALA A 512 -28.99 -3.47 11.09
CA ALA A 512 -27.71 -2.88 10.78
C ALA A 512 -27.67 -1.39 11.05
N LEU A 513 -26.51 -0.91 11.46
CA LEU A 513 -26.15 0.49 11.34
C LEU A 513 -25.34 0.66 10.06
N ARG A 514 -25.79 1.59 9.21
CA ARG A 514 -25.14 1.90 7.94
C ARG A 514 -24.65 3.33 7.95
N VAL A 515 -23.45 3.51 7.45
CA VAL A 515 -22.96 4.82 7.00
C VAL A 515 -22.97 4.77 5.48
N GLU A 516 -23.61 5.74 4.85
CA GLU A 516 -23.59 5.95 3.40
C GLU A 516 -22.82 7.22 3.10
N CYS A 517 -21.75 7.09 2.34
CA CYS A 517 -21.03 8.21 1.76
C CYS A 517 -21.79 8.71 0.53
N LEU A 518 -22.37 9.90 0.63
CA LEU A 518 -23.05 10.55 -0.50
C LEU A 518 -22.06 11.25 -1.43
N ASP A 519 -20.92 11.72 -0.91
CA ASP A 519 -19.92 12.44 -1.68
C ASP A 519 -18.47 12.12 -1.24
N SER A 520 -17.76 11.32 -2.05
CA SER A 520 -16.34 11.00 -1.85
C SER A 520 -15.38 11.91 -2.64
N SER A 521 -15.88 13.01 -3.24
CA SER A 521 -15.10 13.88 -4.14
C SER A 521 -13.84 14.46 -3.51
N ALA A 522 -13.89 14.90 -2.25
CA ALA A 522 -12.73 15.44 -1.54
C ALA A 522 -11.60 14.42 -1.37
N LEU A 523 -11.94 13.14 -1.17
CA LEU A 523 -10.98 12.05 -1.01
C LEU A 523 -10.40 11.65 -2.37
N LEU A 524 -11.24 11.64 -3.40
CA LEU A 524 -10.78 11.47 -4.79
C LEU A 524 -9.81 12.57 -5.21
N ALA A 525 -10.07 13.83 -4.81
CA ALA A 525 -9.22 14.97 -5.11
C ALA A 525 -7.77 14.76 -4.62
N GLN A 526 -7.61 14.28 -3.38
CA GLN A 526 -6.30 13.99 -2.79
C GLN A 526 -5.50 12.93 -3.57
N VAL A 527 -6.19 11.93 -4.14
CA VAL A 527 -5.54 10.88 -4.94
C VAL A 527 -4.90 11.46 -6.21
N TYR A 528 -5.53 12.46 -6.85
CA TYR A 528 -5.00 13.03 -8.09
C TYR A 528 -3.67 13.79 -7.91
N ASP A 529 -3.35 14.28 -6.71
CA ASP A 529 -2.09 15.00 -6.42
C ASP A 529 -0.85 14.14 -6.63
N GLU A 530 -1.01 12.82 -6.53
CA GLU A 530 0.05 11.84 -6.76
C GLU A 530 0.41 11.66 -8.24
N PHE A 531 -0.42 12.17 -9.14
CA PHE A 531 -0.27 12.02 -10.58
C PHE A 531 0.23 13.32 -11.23
N HIS A 532 0.91 13.17 -12.36
CA HIS A 532 1.32 14.30 -13.19
C HIS A 532 0.13 14.85 -13.97
N ALA A 533 -0.67 13.96 -14.57
CA ALA A 533 -1.88 14.28 -15.32
C ALA A 533 -2.88 13.13 -15.16
N SER A 534 -4.18 13.43 -15.26
CA SER A 534 -5.26 12.44 -15.24
C SER A 534 -6.20 12.63 -16.43
N VAL A 535 -6.52 11.53 -17.11
CA VAL A 535 -7.49 11.50 -18.21
C VAL A 535 -8.60 10.54 -17.85
N LEU A 536 -9.76 11.10 -17.53
CA LEU A 536 -10.99 10.37 -17.26
C LEU A 536 -11.82 10.35 -18.53
N PHE A 537 -12.34 9.19 -18.92
CA PHE A 537 -13.20 9.12 -20.09
C PHE A 537 -14.32 8.09 -19.96
N SER A 538 -15.37 8.30 -20.74
CA SER A 538 -16.58 7.46 -20.75
C SER A 538 -17.35 7.64 -22.04
N ALA A 539 -18.23 6.68 -22.36
CA ALA A 539 -19.25 6.86 -23.38
C ALA A 539 -20.28 7.94 -23.01
N THR A 540 -20.59 8.06 -21.73
CA THR A 540 -21.63 8.93 -21.19
C THR A 540 -21.12 9.62 -19.93
N VAL A 541 -20.70 10.89 -20.02
CA VAL A 541 -20.23 11.75 -18.92
C VAL A 541 -20.73 13.19 -19.10
N LYS A 542 -22.05 13.32 -19.20
CA LYS A 542 -22.77 14.60 -19.18
C LYS A 542 -23.84 14.62 -18.09
N PRO A 543 -24.08 15.76 -17.44
CA PRO A 543 -23.39 17.04 -17.60
C PRO A 543 -21.94 17.01 -17.06
N PHE A 544 -21.00 17.66 -17.76
CA PHE A 544 -19.57 17.63 -17.37
C PHE A 544 -19.32 18.18 -15.97
N GLU A 545 -19.97 19.29 -15.60
CA GLU A 545 -19.79 19.90 -14.26
C GLU A 545 -20.19 18.94 -13.13
N PHE A 546 -21.25 18.16 -13.32
CA PHE A 546 -21.66 17.14 -12.36
C PHE A 546 -20.57 16.08 -12.19
N PHE A 547 -20.10 15.49 -13.30
CA PHE A 547 -19.09 14.43 -13.27
C PHE A 547 -17.70 14.90 -12.85
N LYS A 548 -17.34 16.17 -13.12
CA LYS A 548 -16.12 16.76 -12.56
C LYS A 548 -16.19 16.79 -11.03
N ARG A 549 -17.28 17.36 -10.49
CA ARG A 549 -17.48 17.48 -9.04
C ARG A 549 -17.48 16.11 -8.36
N VAL A 550 -18.37 15.20 -8.75
CA VAL A 550 -18.52 13.91 -8.03
C VAL A 550 -17.30 12.99 -8.18
N ASN A 551 -16.48 13.16 -9.22
CA ASN A 551 -15.22 12.42 -9.36
C ASN A 551 -14.01 13.11 -8.72
N GLY A 552 -14.21 14.23 -7.99
CA GLY A 552 -13.14 14.95 -7.30
C GLY A 552 -12.15 15.66 -8.23
N LEU A 553 -12.56 16.02 -9.45
CA LEU A 553 -11.73 16.81 -10.35
C LEU A 553 -11.76 18.29 -9.92
N ALA A 554 -10.64 18.98 -10.12
CA ALA A 554 -10.54 20.42 -9.91
C ALA A 554 -11.58 21.18 -10.74
N GLU A 555 -12.07 22.31 -10.24
CA GLU A 555 -13.08 23.11 -10.96
C GLU A 555 -12.63 23.52 -12.36
N ASN A 556 -11.34 23.84 -12.49
CA ASN A 556 -10.68 24.20 -13.74
C ASN A 556 -10.24 23.00 -14.59
N ALA A 557 -10.64 21.77 -14.24
CA ALA A 557 -10.35 20.59 -15.04
C ALA A 557 -10.94 20.73 -16.45
N ASP A 558 -10.11 20.41 -17.44
CA ASP A 558 -10.47 20.47 -18.84
C ASP A 558 -11.56 19.42 -19.14
N ASN A 559 -12.50 19.74 -20.02
CA ASN A 559 -13.48 18.76 -20.50
C ASN A 559 -13.79 18.94 -21.98
N ARG A 560 -14.08 17.84 -22.67
CA ARG A 560 -14.43 17.87 -24.10
C ARG A 560 -15.26 16.67 -24.50
N GLU A 561 -16.23 16.93 -25.38
CA GLU A 561 -16.95 15.90 -26.11
C GLU A 561 -16.37 15.75 -27.52
N PHE A 562 -16.31 14.49 -27.97
CA PHE A 562 -16.01 14.14 -29.35
C PHE A 562 -17.21 13.39 -29.92
N GLU A 563 -17.75 13.94 -31.01
CA GLU A 563 -18.86 13.35 -31.76
C GLU A 563 -18.30 12.53 -32.93
N SER A 564 -19.08 11.54 -33.38
CA SER A 564 -18.73 10.63 -34.48
C SER A 564 -18.85 11.28 -35.84
#